data_AF-A0A529QD51-F1
#
_entry.id   AF-A0A529QD51-F1
#
_cell.length_a   1.000
_cell.length_b   1.000
_cell.length_c   1.000
_cell.angle_alpha   90.00
_cell.angle_beta   90.00
_cell.angle_gamma   90.00
#
_symmetry.space_group_name_H-M   'P 1'
#
loop_
_entity.id
_entity.type
_entity.pdbx_description
1 polymer ?
#
loop_
_entity_poly.entity_id
_entity_poly.type
_entity_poly.pdbx_seq_one_letter_code
_entity_poly.pdbx_strand_id
1 'polypeptide(L)'
;VAGGVPASIWGMSEEVATRYATYNRTKEPGYSGMGTTLSANPLQFAAMRATLEEVMTEVAYAHMDRLARRLDAGLTAVIQRNKLPWHVARVGARVEFICAPGPLHNGGEAEKAHAPELEAAIHVALVNRGVLIAPFHNMMLISPVTTSAQVSRLIAAFAAVAARLTA
;
A
#
# COMPACT_ATOMS: atom_id res chain seq x y z
N VAL A 1 -8.57 -0.31 7.98
CA VAL A 1 -9.04 -1.05 9.18
C VAL A 1 -10.54 -0.95 9.43
N ALA A 2 -11.28 -0.01 8.83
CA ALA A 2 -12.72 0.17 9.08
C ALA A 2 -13.57 0.17 7.79
N GLY A 3 -13.28 -0.73 6.84
CA GLY A 3 -14.12 -0.90 5.63
C GLY A 3 -14.35 0.34 4.76
N GLY A 4 -13.48 1.35 4.79
CA GLY A 4 -13.63 2.61 4.05
C GLY A 4 -14.21 3.78 4.85
N VAL A 5 -14.67 3.54 6.09
CA VAL A 5 -15.07 4.61 7.02
C VAL A 5 -13.82 5.35 7.53
N PRO A 6 -13.81 6.70 7.60
CA PRO A 6 -12.71 7.46 8.17
C PRO A 6 -12.50 7.07 9.64
N ALA A 7 -11.45 6.30 9.90
CA ALA A 7 -11.11 5.84 11.24
C ALA A 7 -9.64 5.41 11.32
N SER A 8 -9.04 5.62 12.48
CA SER A 8 -7.72 5.12 12.83
C SER A 8 -7.76 4.53 14.24
N ILE A 9 -6.77 3.70 14.52
CA ILE A 9 -6.51 3.16 15.86
C ILE A 9 -5.06 3.46 16.20
N TRP A 10 -4.80 3.74 17.46
CA TRP A 10 -3.46 3.84 18.01
C TRP A 10 -3.44 3.04 19.31
N GLY A 11 -2.34 2.36 19.55
CA GLY A 11 -2.12 1.57 20.75
C GLY A 11 -0.92 2.11 21.51
N MET A 12 -0.83 1.76 22.78
CA MET A 12 0.31 2.06 23.63
C MET A 12 0.65 0.82 24.46
N SER A 13 1.88 0.76 25.00
CA SER A 13 2.23 -0.28 25.96
C SER A 13 1.42 -0.13 27.25
N GLU A 14 1.29 -1.22 28.00
CA GLU A 14 0.62 -1.21 29.29
C GLU A 14 1.24 -0.20 30.27
N GLU A 15 2.57 -0.12 30.31
CA GLU A 15 3.29 0.86 31.13
C GLU A 15 2.86 2.31 30.84
N VAL A 16 2.77 2.65 29.54
CA VAL A 16 2.33 3.99 29.12
C VAL A 16 0.87 4.20 29.46
N ALA A 17 0.02 3.18 29.29
CA ALA A 17 -1.40 3.24 29.64
C ALA A 17 -1.61 3.48 31.15
N THR A 18 -0.86 2.81 32.01
CA THR A 18 -0.92 3.00 33.47
C THR A 18 -0.54 4.43 33.86
N ARG A 19 0.55 4.97 33.29
CA ARG A 19 0.99 6.35 33.55
C ARG A 19 -0.05 7.36 33.05
N TYR A 20 -0.59 7.14 31.86
CA TYR A 20 -1.63 7.97 31.27
C TYR A 20 -2.91 7.97 32.12
N ALA A 21 -3.35 6.81 32.60
CA ALA A 21 -4.52 6.69 33.47
C ALA A 21 -4.33 7.40 34.82
N THR A 22 -3.13 7.32 35.42
CA THR A 22 -2.80 8.04 36.66
C THR A 22 -2.90 9.55 36.45
N TYR A 23 -2.33 10.09 35.36
CA TYR A 23 -2.44 11.52 35.05
C TYR A 23 -3.88 11.96 34.80
N ASN A 24 -4.68 11.17 34.06
CA ASN A 24 -6.07 11.51 33.78
C ASN A 24 -6.92 11.65 35.05
N ARG A 25 -6.60 10.92 36.13
CA ARG A 25 -7.31 11.05 37.42
C ARG A 25 -7.05 12.38 38.12
N THR A 26 -5.93 13.03 37.83
CA THR A 26 -5.54 14.32 38.43
C THR A 26 -5.81 15.50 37.50
N LYS A 27 -6.37 15.26 36.31
CA LYS A 27 -6.59 16.28 35.28
C LYS A 27 -7.86 17.09 35.58
N GLU A 28 -7.76 18.41 35.43
CA GLU A 28 -8.91 19.30 35.54
C GLU A 28 -10.01 18.96 34.51
N PRO A 29 -11.30 18.98 34.90
CA PRO A 29 -12.42 18.76 33.98
C PRO A 29 -12.44 19.78 32.82
N GLY A 30 -13.08 19.40 31.70
CA GLY A 30 -13.35 20.32 30.58
C GLY A 30 -12.29 20.40 29.48
N TYR A 31 -11.14 19.74 29.65
CA TYR A 31 -10.14 19.57 28.58
C TYR A 31 -10.24 18.17 27.98
N SER A 32 -10.83 17.98 26.79
CA SER A 32 -10.80 16.64 26.17
C SER A 32 -9.38 16.28 25.72
N GLY A 33 -8.66 17.20 25.06
CA GLY A 33 -7.27 17.03 24.60
C GLY A 33 -7.05 15.92 23.56
N MET A 34 -7.96 14.95 23.48
CA MET A 34 -8.01 13.85 22.51
C MET A 34 -9.46 13.49 22.21
N GLY A 35 -9.71 13.06 20.98
CA GLY A 35 -11.04 12.69 20.48
C GLY A 35 -11.86 13.91 20.03
N THR A 36 -12.64 13.71 18.97
CA THR A 36 -13.57 14.69 18.41
C THR A 36 -14.97 14.10 18.31
N THR A 37 -15.98 14.91 17.99
CA THR A 37 -17.42 14.56 17.99
C THR A 37 -17.78 13.22 17.31
N LEU A 38 -17.07 12.83 16.25
CA LEU A 38 -17.35 11.60 15.49
C LEU A 38 -16.39 10.45 15.79
N SER A 39 -15.43 10.66 16.69
CA SER A 39 -14.49 9.61 17.10
C SER A 39 -15.23 8.51 17.87
N ALA A 40 -14.91 7.26 17.58
CA ALA A 40 -15.47 6.08 18.25
C ALA A 40 -17.00 5.93 18.08
N ASN A 41 -17.54 6.32 16.93
CA ASN A 41 -18.96 6.15 16.66
C ASN A 41 -19.33 4.67 16.34
N PRO A 42 -20.60 4.25 16.49
CA PRO A 42 -21.00 2.85 16.28
C PRO A 42 -20.69 2.30 14.88
N LEU A 43 -20.78 3.14 13.84
CA LEU A 43 -20.46 2.73 12.47
C LEU A 43 -18.97 2.39 12.33
N GLN A 44 -18.08 3.18 12.93
CA GLN A 44 -16.65 2.90 12.95
C GLN A 44 -16.37 1.55 13.64
N PHE A 45 -16.97 1.29 14.80
CA PHE A 45 -16.78 0.02 15.51
C PHE A 45 -17.31 -1.18 14.73
N ALA A 46 -18.51 -1.09 14.15
CA ALA A 46 -19.08 -2.17 13.35
C ALA A 46 -18.19 -2.49 12.14
N ALA A 47 -17.72 -1.47 11.42
CA ALA A 47 -16.87 -1.64 10.26
C ALA A 47 -15.47 -2.14 10.63
N MET A 48 -14.90 -1.68 11.75
CA MET A 48 -13.62 -2.18 12.27
C MET A 48 -13.69 -3.65 12.62
N ARG A 49 -14.72 -4.04 13.39
CA ARG A 49 -14.93 -5.43 13.80
C ARG A 49 -14.99 -6.35 12.59
N ALA A 50 -15.88 -6.06 11.63
CA ALA A 50 -16.01 -6.85 10.42
C ALA A 50 -14.70 -6.90 9.61
N THR A 51 -13.97 -5.79 9.50
CA THR A 51 -12.70 -5.76 8.75
C THR A 51 -11.63 -6.62 9.43
N LEU A 52 -11.51 -6.52 10.75
CA LEU A 52 -10.45 -7.19 11.52
C LEU A 52 -10.73 -8.70 11.68
N GLU A 53 -11.99 -9.07 11.95
CA GLU A 53 -12.39 -10.48 12.17
C GLU A 53 -12.52 -11.24 10.85
N GLU A 54 -13.07 -10.63 9.80
CA GLU A 54 -13.48 -11.37 8.58
C GLU A 54 -12.59 -11.11 7.35
N VAL A 55 -11.91 -9.96 7.30
CA VAL A 55 -11.14 -9.55 6.10
C VAL A 55 -9.63 -9.65 6.32
N MET A 56 -9.12 -9.10 7.41
CA MET A 56 -7.69 -9.05 7.74
C MET A 56 -7.20 -10.35 8.40
N THR A 57 -7.62 -11.50 7.87
CA THR A 57 -7.30 -12.83 8.39
C THR A 57 -5.96 -13.34 7.87
N GLU A 58 -5.35 -14.31 8.56
CA GLU A 58 -4.11 -14.95 8.12
C GLU A 58 -4.24 -15.57 6.72
N VAL A 59 -5.38 -16.18 6.42
CA VAL A 59 -5.67 -16.78 5.11
C VAL A 59 -5.66 -15.72 4.01
N ALA A 60 -6.28 -14.57 4.26
CA ALA A 60 -6.29 -13.45 3.33
C ALA A 60 -4.88 -12.91 3.08
N TYR A 61 -4.09 -12.70 4.14
CA TYR A 61 -2.71 -12.24 4.02
C TYR A 61 -1.82 -13.25 3.29
N ALA A 62 -1.97 -14.55 3.54
CA ALA A 62 -1.24 -15.60 2.83
C ALA A 62 -1.57 -15.60 1.33
N HIS A 63 -2.84 -15.40 0.96
CA HIS A 63 -3.24 -15.23 -0.44
C HIS A 63 -2.62 -13.98 -1.07
N MET A 64 -2.68 -12.86 -0.37
CA MET A 64 -2.14 -11.59 -0.83
C MET A 64 -0.61 -11.65 -1.03
N ASP A 65 0.15 -12.23 -0.10
CA ASP A 65 1.62 -12.36 -0.22
C ASP A 65 2.02 -13.25 -1.39
N ARG A 66 1.32 -14.39 -1.61
CA ARG A 66 1.59 -15.26 -2.77
C ARG A 66 1.45 -14.52 -4.10
N LEU A 67 0.37 -13.75 -4.25
CA LEU A 67 0.14 -12.98 -5.47
C LEU A 67 1.09 -11.78 -5.60
N ALA A 68 1.46 -11.14 -4.48
CA ALA A 68 2.42 -10.04 -4.48
C ALA A 68 3.82 -10.52 -4.89
N ARG A 69 4.27 -11.69 -4.42
CA ARG A 69 5.53 -12.33 -4.88
C ARG A 69 5.54 -12.61 -6.38
N ARG A 70 4.41 -13.09 -6.91
CA ARG A 70 4.27 -13.30 -8.36
C ARG A 70 4.35 -12.00 -9.13
N LEU A 71 3.68 -10.96 -8.65
CA LEU A 71 3.71 -9.64 -9.26
C LEU A 71 5.14 -9.07 -9.27
N ASP A 72 5.82 -9.11 -8.13
CA ASP A 72 7.21 -8.70 -7.94
C ASP A 72 8.17 -9.40 -8.91
N ALA A 73 8.13 -10.74 -8.96
CA ALA A 73 8.93 -11.52 -9.90
C ALA A 73 8.60 -11.20 -11.37
N GLY A 74 7.32 -11.01 -11.70
CA GLY A 74 6.87 -10.69 -13.05
C GLY A 74 7.35 -9.32 -13.54
N LEU A 75 7.23 -8.29 -12.70
CA LEU A 75 7.73 -6.94 -13.03
C LEU A 75 9.26 -6.93 -13.13
N THR A 76 9.95 -7.59 -12.20
CA THR A 76 11.41 -7.74 -12.23
C THR A 76 11.87 -8.39 -13.54
N ALA A 77 11.23 -9.48 -13.97
CA ALA A 77 11.57 -10.13 -15.24
C ALA A 77 11.35 -9.22 -16.45
N VAL A 78 10.28 -8.40 -16.45
CA VAL A 78 10.03 -7.42 -17.52
C VAL A 78 11.11 -6.35 -17.56
N ILE A 79 11.48 -5.78 -16.41
CA ILE A 79 12.53 -4.76 -16.30
C ILE A 79 13.85 -5.30 -16.84
N GLN A 80 14.26 -6.49 -16.38
CA GLN A 80 15.49 -7.16 -16.80
C GLN A 80 15.51 -7.45 -18.31
N ARG A 81 14.40 -7.97 -18.87
CA ARG A 81 14.31 -8.29 -20.30
C ARG A 81 14.49 -7.05 -21.20
N ASN A 82 13.98 -5.90 -20.75
CA ASN A 82 14.07 -4.64 -21.50
C ASN A 82 15.29 -3.80 -21.09
N LYS A 83 16.18 -4.31 -20.21
CA LYS A 83 17.39 -3.63 -19.72
C LYS A 83 17.11 -2.23 -19.15
N LEU A 84 15.95 -2.05 -18.52
CA LEU A 84 15.58 -0.79 -17.88
C LEU A 84 16.39 -0.62 -16.59
N PRO A 85 16.94 0.57 -16.30
CA PRO A 85 17.72 0.84 -15.09
C PRO A 85 16.78 1.05 -13.89
N TRP A 86 15.85 0.13 -13.69
CA TRP A 86 14.76 0.22 -12.72
C TRP A 86 14.86 -0.96 -11.75
N HIS A 87 14.10 -0.91 -10.66
CA HIS A 87 13.96 -2.05 -9.75
C HIS A 87 12.54 -2.15 -9.19
N VAL A 88 12.27 -3.26 -8.49
CA VAL A 88 11.02 -3.50 -7.79
C VAL A 88 11.30 -3.63 -6.30
N ALA A 89 10.47 -3.01 -5.48
CA ALA A 89 10.47 -3.16 -4.04
C ALA A 89 9.13 -3.76 -3.59
N ARG A 90 9.16 -4.60 -2.54
CA ARG A 90 7.97 -5.25 -1.99
C ARG A 90 8.01 -5.32 -0.48
N VAL A 91 6.88 -5.01 0.14
CA VAL A 91 6.61 -5.24 1.57
C VAL A 91 5.26 -5.92 1.70
N GLY A 92 5.29 -7.22 2.01
CA GLY A 92 4.07 -8.05 2.07
C GLY A 92 3.27 -8.00 0.76
N ALA A 93 2.03 -7.51 0.87
CA ALA A 93 1.06 -7.39 -0.23
C ALA A 93 1.24 -6.14 -1.13
N ARG A 94 2.11 -5.21 -0.75
CA ARG A 94 2.40 -3.99 -1.51
C ARG A 94 3.66 -4.20 -2.35
N VAL A 95 3.55 -3.96 -3.65
CA VAL A 95 4.65 -4.01 -4.63
C VAL A 95 4.79 -2.64 -5.26
N GLU A 96 5.99 -2.21 -5.60
CA GLU A 96 6.23 -0.91 -6.23
C GLU A 96 7.40 -1.04 -7.21
N PHE A 97 7.25 -0.51 -8.42
CA PHE A 97 8.39 -0.37 -9.34
C PHE A 97 8.98 1.04 -9.19
N ILE A 98 10.29 1.15 -9.31
CA ILE A 98 11.00 2.43 -9.17
C ILE A 98 11.81 2.66 -10.44
N CYS A 99 11.66 3.83 -11.05
CA CYS A 99 12.31 4.21 -12.30
C CYS A 99 13.79 4.59 -12.13
N ALA A 100 14.51 3.92 -11.22
CA ALA A 100 15.93 4.15 -10.91
C ALA A 100 16.62 2.83 -10.49
N PRO A 101 17.96 2.74 -10.57
CA PRO A 101 18.70 1.61 -10.03
C PRO A 101 18.49 1.52 -8.52
N GLY A 102 18.45 0.29 -7.98
CA GLY A 102 18.22 0.05 -6.56
C GLY A 102 19.17 -0.98 -5.94
N PRO A 103 18.99 -1.29 -4.64
CA PRO A 103 17.95 -0.75 -3.76
C PRO A 103 18.26 0.68 -3.29
N LEU A 104 17.20 1.44 -3.01
CA LEU A 104 17.29 2.75 -2.34
C LEU A 104 17.29 2.56 -0.82
N HIS A 105 18.08 3.34 -0.09
CA HIS A 105 18.34 3.13 1.34
C HIS A 105 17.66 4.16 2.25
N ASN A 106 17.15 5.27 1.72
CA ASN A 106 16.50 6.32 2.52
C ASN A 106 15.51 7.15 1.68
N GLY A 107 14.74 8.00 2.37
CA GLY A 107 13.74 8.87 1.75
C GLY A 107 14.33 9.90 0.79
N GLY A 108 15.56 10.39 1.04
CA GLY A 108 16.22 11.34 0.15
C GLY A 108 16.66 10.72 -1.18
N GLU A 109 17.07 9.45 -1.17
CA GLU A 109 17.33 8.67 -2.39
C GLU A 109 16.03 8.37 -3.15
N ALA A 110 14.95 8.04 -2.44
CA ALA A 110 13.64 7.83 -3.04
C ALA A 110 13.08 9.09 -3.71
N GLU A 111 13.17 10.24 -3.05
CA GLU A 111 12.74 11.51 -3.62
C GLU A 111 13.47 11.83 -4.94
N LYS A 112 14.80 11.61 -4.97
CA LYS A 112 15.62 11.84 -6.16
C LYS A 112 15.36 10.84 -7.29
N ALA A 113 14.80 9.67 -6.98
CA ALA A 113 14.52 8.61 -7.95
C ALA A 113 13.23 8.85 -8.75
N HIS A 114 12.39 9.80 -8.33
CA HIS A 114 11.16 10.13 -9.05
C HIS A 114 11.44 10.63 -10.47
N ALA A 115 10.66 10.11 -11.42
CA ALA A 115 10.68 10.54 -12.82
C ALA A 115 9.27 10.94 -13.28
N PRO A 116 8.75 12.12 -12.87
CA PRO A 116 7.31 12.42 -12.93
C PRO A 116 6.67 12.27 -14.31
N GLU A 117 7.32 12.76 -15.37
CA GLU A 117 6.79 12.66 -16.74
C GLU A 117 6.71 11.21 -17.24
N LEU A 118 7.76 10.42 -16.96
CA LEU A 118 7.82 9.01 -17.30
C LEU A 118 6.77 8.21 -16.52
N GLU A 119 6.66 8.47 -15.21
CA GLU A 119 5.68 7.84 -14.33
C GLU A 119 4.26 8.14 -14.80
N ALA A 120 3.94 9.41 -15.08
CA ALA A 120 2.64 9.80 -15.62
C ALA A 120 2.33 9.09 -16.96
N ALA A 121 3.30 9.00 -17.87
CA ALA A 121 3.14 8.29 -19.14
C ALA A 121 2.86 6.79 -18.93
N ILE A 122 3.56 6.15 -17.99
CA ILE A 122 3.33 4.73 -17.63
C ILE A 122 1.91 4.56 -17.07
N HIS A 123 1.47 5.43 -16.16
CA HIS A 123 0.14 5.34 -15.54
C HIS A 123 -0.96 5.46 -16.59
N VAL A 124 -0.91 6.46 -17.46
CA VAL A 124 -1.87 6.61 -18.56
C VAL A 124 -1.85 5.39 -19.48
N ALA A 125 -0.66 4.87 -19.81
CA ALA A 125 -0.52 3.70 -20.66
C ALA A 125 -1.10 2.42 -20.02
N LEU A 126 -0.99 2.26 -18.70
CA LEU A 126 -1.60 1.16 -17.95
C LEU A 126 -3.13 1.30 -17.87
N VAL A 127 -3.64 2.51 -17.62
CA VAL A 127 -5.09 2.79 -17.60
C VAL A 127 -5.72 2.46 -18.96
N ASN A 128 -5.08 2.87 -20.06
CA ASN A 128 -5.52 2.54 -21.42
C ASN A 128 -5.48 1.04 -21.73
N ARG A 129 -4.87 0.22 -20.86
CA ARG A 129 -4.83 -1.25 -20.92
C ARG A 129 -5.71 -1.91 -19.85
N GLY A 130 -6.57 -1.14 -19.19
CA GLY A 130 -7.51 -1.63 -18.18
C GLY A 130 -6.86 -1.98 -16.84
N VAL A 131 -5.73 -1.35 -16.51
CA VAL A 131 -5.02 -1.55 -15.24
C VAL A 131 -4.90 -0.21 -14.51
N LEU A 132 -5.36 -0.17 -13.27
CA LEU A 132 -5.21 0.99 -12.39
C LEU A 132 -4.15 0.68 -11.32
N ILE A 133 -3.22 1.61 -11.14
CA ILE A 133 -2.27 1.66 -10.03
C ILE A 133 -2.47 2.98 -9.27
N ALA A 134 -1.84 3.16 -8.10
CA ALA A 134 -2.02 4.40 -7.35
C ALA A 134 -1.59 5.61 -8.19
N PRO A 135 -2.36 6.71 -8.29
CA PRO A 135 -2.02 7.81 -9.20
C PRO A 135 -0.89 8.73 -8.69
N PHE A 136 -0.38 8.48 -7.49
CA PHE A 136 0.66 9.26 -6.81
C PHE A 136 1.89 8.44 -6.42
N HIS A 137 1.90 7.14 -6.76
CA HIS A 137 3.00 6.21 -6.52
C HIS A 137 3.07 5.18 -7.64
N ASN A 138 4.21 4.55 -7.86
CA ASN A 138 4.31 3.42 -8.79
C ASN A 138 3.95 2.08 -8.13
N MET A 139 3.07 2.16 -7.13
CA MET A 139 2.72 1.05 -6.26
C MET A 139 1.48 0.32 -6.75
N MET A 140 1.44 -0.97 -6.41
CA MET A 140 0.32 -1.87 -6.57
C MET A 140 0.05 -2.53 -5.22
N LEU A 141 -1.23 -2.76 -4.92
CA LEU A 141 -1.64 -3.41 -3.68
C LEU A 141 -2.52 -4.62 -4.02
N ILE A 142 -2.11 -5.78 -3.54
CA ILE A 142 -2.92 -7.00 -3.66
C ILE A 142 -3.98 -6.99 -2.55
N SER A 143 -5.22 -7.26 -2.92
CA SER A 143 -6.35 -7.45 -2.01
C SER A 143 -6.72 -8.94 -1.88
N PRO A 144 -7.53 -9.33 -0.86
CA PRO A 144 -7.99 -10.71 -0.70
C PRO A 144 -8.77 -11.26 -1.91
N VAL A 145 -9.40 -10.38 -2.70
CA VAL A 145 -10.20 -10.74 -3.88
C VAL A 145 -9.41 -10.65 -5.19
N THR A 146 -8.14 -10.23 -5.13
CA THR A 146 -7.29 -10.18 -6.32
C THR A 146 -7.07 -11.59 -6.85
N THR A 147 -7.16 -11.76 -8.17
CA THR A 147 -6.97 -13.05 -8.84
C THR A 147 -5.61 -13.14 -9.53
N SER A 148 -5.13 -14.37 -9.71
CA SER A 148 -3.97 -14.70 -10.53
C SER A 148 -4.05 -14.12 -11.96
N ALA A 149 -5.26 -14.10 -12.54
CA ALA A 149 -5.49 -13.54 -13.88
C ALA A 149 -5.31 -12.01 -13.92
N GLN A 150 -5.77 -11.29 -12.89
CA GLN A 150 -5.54 -9.85 -12.77
C GLN A 150 -4.06 -9.51 -12.60
N VAL A 151 -3.32 -10.28 -11.79
CA VAL A 151 -1.86 -10.14 -11.67
C VAL A 151 -1.18 -10.36 -13.02
N SER A 152 -1.59 -11.38 -13.77
CA SER A 152 -1.04 -11.66 -15.11
C SER A 152 -1.33 -10.54 -16.10
N ARG A 153 -2.55 -9.99 -16.07
CA ARG A 153 -2.94 -8.85 -16.90
C ARG A 153 -2.07 -7.63 -16.63
N LEU A 154 -1.79 -7.34 -15.35
CA LEU A 154 -0.93 -6.24 -14.96
C LEU A 154 0.50 -6.43 -15.47
N ILE A 155 1.09 -7.62 -15.25
CA ILE A 155 2.45 -7.93 -15.76
C ILE A 155 2.51 -7.79 -17.28
N ALA A 156 1.51 -8.29 -18.00
CA ALA A 156 1.44 -8.17 -19.46
C ALA A 156 1.28 -6.73 -19.94
N ALA A 157 0.43 -5.94 -19.27
CA ALA A 157 0.26 -4.52 -19.58
C ALA A 157 1.56 -3.75 -19.35
N PHE A 158 2.23 -3.98 -18.21
CA PHE A 158 3.53 -3.38 -17.91
C PHE A 158 4.60 -3.81 -18.92
N ALA A 159 4.64 -5.08 -19.32
CA ALA A 159 5.54 -5.56 -20.36
C ALA A 159 5.35 -4.86 -21.71
N ALA A 160 4.11 -4.60 -22.11
CA ALA A 160 3.80 -3.89 -23.34
C ALA A 160 4.18 -2.40 -23.26
N VAL A 161 4.07 -1.77 -22.08
CA VAL A 161 4.51 -0.39 -21.86
C VAL A 161 6.04 -0.31 -21.89
N ALA A 162 6.73 -1.17 -21.13
CA ALA A 162 8.18 -1.24 -21.09
C ALA A 162 8.79 -1.43 -22.48
N ALA A 163 8.27 -2.38 -23.27
CA ALA A 163 8.77 -2.63 -24.62
C ALA A 163 8.62 -1.42 -25.55
N ARG A 164 7.58 -0.59 -25.36
CA ARG A 164 7.36 0.63 -26.16
C ARG A 164 8.30 1.77 -25.76
N LEU A 165 8.73 1.83 -24.51
CA LEU A 165 9.69 2.82 -24.02
C LEU A 165 11.12 2.55 -24.50
N THR A 166 11.42 1.30 -24.87
CA THR A 166 12.75 0.85 -25.32
C THR A 166 12.82 0.53 -26.82
N ALA A 167 11.76 0.81 -27.58
CA ALA A 167 11.70 0.65 -29.03
C ALA A 167 12.23 1.91 -29.73
#